data_AF-A0A0Q5QZT1-F1
#
_entry.id   AF-A0A0Q5QZT1-F1
#
_cell.length_a   1.000
_cell.length_b   1.000
_cell.length_c   1.000
_cell.angle_alpha   90.00
_cell.angle_beta   90.00
_cell.angle_gamma   90.00
#
_symmetry.space_group_name_H-M   'P 1'
#
loop_
_entity.id
_entity.type
_entity.pdbx_description
1 polymer ?
#
loop_
_entity_poly.entity_id
_entity_poly.type
_entity_poly.pdbx_seq_one_letter_code
_entity_poly.pdbx_strand_id
1 'polypeptide(L)'
;MLSALMISFGVIFVAELGDKSQLMAMTYAIRYRWWVVLLGITIATTAVHLVSVVVGHYLGLSIPSDLITIVGGLAMLVFGLWTVRGDELDDTESNRAARTGASVMFAVMSSFFLAELGDKTMLATITLSTDHNWVGVWIGSTVGMVAADALAIIVGAALGRKLPERAISLGAAVLFFGFAIWLLTEGILAAASTIVAVSAISAAVVITVVGIGVIIATRRSRAARAATAEPVAAEAPSGPDGDHA
;
A
#
# COMPACT_ATOMS: atom_id res chain seq x y z
N MET A 1 -10.08 -22.14 -7.13
CA MET A 1 -10.94 -21.07 -6.54
C MET A 1 -10.60 -20.83 -5.07
N LEU A 2 -10.73 -21.83 -4.20
CA LEU A 2 -10.42 -21.66 -2.76
C LEU A 2 -8.95 -21.27 -2.49
N SER A 3 -7.99 -21.89 -3.20
CA SER A 3 -6.57 -21.52 -3.10
C SER A 3 -6.32 -20.06 -3.47
N ALA A 4 -6.84 -19.62 -4.61
CA ALA A 4 -6.76 -18.23 -5.08
C ALA A 4 -7.31 -17.24 -4.04
N LEU A 5 -8.46 -17.57 -3.44
CA LEU A 5 -9.07 -16.77 -2.38
C LEU A 5 -8.17 -16.68 -1.14
N MET A 6 -7.63 -17.80 -0.68
CA MET A 6 -6.78 -17.81 0.53
C MET A 6 -5.45 -17.10 0.31
N ILE A 7 -4.83 -17.27 -0.86
CA ILE A 7 -3.59 -16.60 -1.24
C ILE A 7 -3.83 -15.09 -1.36
N SER A 8 -4.84 -14.66 -2.11
CA SER A 8 -5.11 -13.22 -2.28
C SER A 8 -5.59 -12.58 -0.98
N PHE A 9 -6.36 -13.29 -0.16
CA PHE A 9 -6.69 -12.83 1.20
C PHE A 9 -5.42 -12.56 2.01
N GLY A 10 -4.52 -13.54 2.10
CA GLY A 10 -3.30 -13.39 2.90
C GLY A 10 -2.38 -12.30 2.37
N VAL A 11 -2.14 -12.28 1.05
CA VAL A 11 -1.27 -11.28 0.42
C VAL A 11 -1.81 -9.88 0.61
N ILE A 12 -3.09 -9.65 0.30
CA ILE A 12 -3.67 -8.31 0.37
C ILE A 12 -3.87 -7.87 1.81
N PHE A 13 -4.30 -8.77 2.70
CA PHE A 13 -4.40 -8.45 4.13
C PHE A 13 -3.07 -7.93 4.67
N VAL A 14 -1.95 -8.62 4.38
CA VAL A 14 -0.65 -8.19 4.91
C VAL A 14 -0.09 -6.98 4.16
N ALA A 15 -0.30 -6.89 2.84
CA ALA A 15 0.11 -5.71 2.07
C ALA A 15 -0.57 -4.44 2.59
N GLU A 16 -1.82 -4.53 3.03
CA GLU A 16 -2.61 -3.42 3.57
C GLU A 16 -2.12 -2.98 4.96
N LEU A 17 -1.54 -3.88 5.76
CA LEU A 17 -1.12 -3.55 7.13
C LEU A 17 -0.12 -2.39 7.15
N GLY A 18 -0.45 -1.35 7.93
CA GLY A 18 0.38 -0.18 8.16
C GLY A 18 0.46 0.78 6.99
N ASP A 19 -0.45 0.66 6.01
CA ASP A 19 -0.50 1.58 4.87
C ASP A 19 -1.19 2.92 5.18
N LYS A 20 -1.04 3.88 4.28
CA LYS A 20 -1.66 5.21 4.36
C LYS A 20 -3.17 5.12 4.34
N SER A 21 -3.73 4.24 3.50
CA SER A 21 -5.17 3.92 3.46
C SER A 21 -5.69 3.49 4.84
N GLN A 22 -4.97 2.65 5.58
CA GLN A 22 -5.33 2.28 6.96
C GLN A 22 -5.30 3.47 7.93
N LEU A 23 -4.32 4.37 7.80
CA LEU A 23 -4.29 5.61 8.60
C LEU A 23 -5.49 6.51 8.28
N MET A 24 -5.91 6.57 7.01
CA MET A 24 -7.14 7.25 6.61
C MET A 24 -8.38 6.57 7.21
N ALA A 25 -8.49 5.24 7.15
CA ALA A 25 -9.59 4.48 7.73
C ALA A 25 -9.76 4.77 9.22
N MET A 26 -8.66 4.75 9.97
CA MET A 26 -8.66 5.11 11.39
C MET A 26 -9.09 6.56 11.61
N THR A 27 -8.57 7.49 10.81
CA THR A 27 -8.92 8.92 10.93
C THR A 27 -10.40 9.18 10.66
N TYR A 28 -10.98 8.53 9.65
CA TYR A 28 -12.41 8.58 9.37
C TYR A 28 -13.23 7.92 10.48
N ALA A 29 -12.78 6.79 11.03
CA ALA A 29 -13.49 6.08 12.10
C ALA A 29 -13.47 6.81 13.46
N ILE A 30 -12.53 7.75 13.67
CA ILE A 30 -12.55 8.65 14.83
C ILE A 30 -13.65 9.71 14.68
N ARG A 31 -13.86 10.21 13.46
CA ARG A 31 -14.81 11.30 13.19
C ARG A 31 -16.22 10.82 12.88
N TYR A 32 -16.37 9.58 12.44
CA TYR A 32 -17.62 9.03 11.94
C TYR A 32 -17.85 7.59 12.42
N ARG A 33 -19.09 7.11 12.31
CA ARG A 33 -19.49 5.77 12.75
C ARG A 33 -18.71 4.70 11.98
N TRP A 34 -17.99 3.84 12.69
CA TRP A 34 -17.05 2.87 12.11
C TRP A 34 -17.63 2.00 10.98
N TRP A 35 -18.90 1.61 11.06
CA TRP A 35 -19.54 0.77 10.03
C TRP A 35 -19.89 1.56 8.76
N VAL A 36 -20.12 2.87 8.85
CA VAL A 36 -20.32 3.74 7.67
C VAL A 36 -19.00 3.91 6.93
N VAL A 37 -17.90 4.04 7.68
CA VAL A 37 -16.54 4.09 7.15
C VAL A 37 -16.20 2.76 6.48
N LEU A 38 -16.38 1.64 7.19
CA LEU A 38 -16.08 0.31 6.67
C LEU A 38 -16.92 -0.04 5.43
N LEU A 39 -18.19 0.40 5.38
CA LEU A 39 -19.03 0.23 4.20
C LEU A 39 -18.51 1.04 3.00
N GLY A 40 -18.09 2.29 3.22
CA GLY A 40 -17.48 3.12 2.17
C GLY A 40 -16.19 2.51 1.63
N ILE A 41 -15.31 2.02 2.52
CA ILE A 41 -14.09 1.28 2.19
C ILE A 41 -14.43 0.04 1.37
N THR A 42 -15.35 -0.79 1.87
CA THR A 42 -15.75 -2.04 1.20
C THR A 42 -16.21 -1.79 -0.24
N ILE A 43 -17.03 -0.77 -0.47
CA ILE A 43 -17.50 -0.42 -1.82
C ILE A 43 -16.33 0.01 -2.71
N ALA A 44 -15.46 0.89 -2.21
CA ALA A 44 -14.30 1.39 -2.94
C ALA A 44 -13.34 0.24 -3.32
N THR A 45 -12.93 -0.55 -2.32
CA THR A 45 -12.06 -1.71 -2.48
C THR A 45 -12.64 -2.74 -3.44
N THR A 46 -13.93 -3.07 -3.32
CA THR A 46 -14.59 -4.03 -4.21
C THR A 46 -14.48 -3.56 -5.67
N ALA A 47 -14.66 -2.26 -5.92
CA ALA A 47 -14.55 -1.68 -7.25
C ALA A 47 -13.10 -1.69 -7.77
N VAL A 48 -12.12 -1.25 -6.97
CA VAL A 48 -10.70 -1.24 -7.36
C VAL A 48 -10.19 -2.65 -7.63
N HIS A 49 -10.51 -3.61 -6.75
CA HIS A 49 -10.13 -5.00 -6.95
C HIS A 49 -10.85 -5.63 -8.12
N LEU A 50 -12.11 -5.26 -8.39
CA LEU A 50 -12.81 -5.73 -9.59
C LEU A 50 -12.09 -5.29 -10.86
N VAL A 51 -11.72 -4.01 -10.95
CA VAL A 51 -10.92 -3.48 -12.08
C VAL A 51 -9.59 -4.23 -12.18
N SER A 52 -8.92 -4.44 -11.05
CA SER A 52 -7.64 -5.15 -10.98
C SER A 52 -7.73 -6.58 -11.52
N VAL A 53 -8.72 -7.36 -11.07
CA VAL A 53 -8.87 -8.74 -11.52
C VAL A 53 -9.32 -8.84 -12.98
N VAL A 54 -10.11 -7.87 -13.45
CA VAL A 54 -10.51 -7.80 -14.85
C VAL A 54 -9.29 -7.54 -15.73
N VAL A 55 -8.48 -6.56 -15.35
CA VAL A 55 -7.23 -6.25 -16.05
C VAL A 55 -6.29 -7.46 -16.04
N GLY A 56 -6.02 -8.04 -14.87
CA GLY A 56 -5.09 -9.17 -14.77
C GLY A 56 -5.59 -10.45 -15.45
N HIS A 57 -6.90 -10.71 -15.46
CA HIS A 57 -7.50 -11.82 -16.21
C HIS A 57 -7.26 -11.66 -17.71
N TYR A 58 -7.55 -10.49 -18.29
CA TYR A 58 -7.36 -10.26 -19.72
C TYR A 58 -5.89 -10.18 -20.13
N LEU A 59 -5.02 -9.66 -19.26
CA LEU A 59 -3.57 -9.72 -19.46
C LEU A 59 -3.08 -11.18 -19.49
N GLY A 60 -3.59 -12.02 -18.58
CA GLY A 60 -3.28 -13.46 -18.53
C GLY A 60 -3.69 -14.25 -19.76
N LEU A 61 -4.72 -13.80 -20.49
CA LEU A 61 -5.14 -14.43 -21.74
C LEU A 61 -4.30 -13.99 -22.95
N SER A 62 -3.63 -12.85 -22.85
CA SER A 62 -3.02 -12.16 -24.01
C SER A 62 -1.50 -12.16 -23.98
N ILE A 63 -0.89 -12.39 -22.81
CA ILE A 63 0.56 -12.31 -22.60
C ILE A 63 1.08 -13.71 -22.20
N PRO A 64 2.23 -14.16 -22.72
CA PRO A 64 2.89 -15.39 -22.27
C PRO A 64 3.07 -15.41 -20.75
N SER A 65 2.73 -16.53 -20.11
CA SER A 65 2.74 -16.64 -18.64
C SER A 65 4.10 -16.35 -18.03
N ASP A 66 5.19 -16.76 -18.67
CA ASP A 66 6.56 -16.46 -18.24
C ASP A 66 6.81 -14.95 -18.14
N LEU A 67 6.36 -14.16 -19.12
CA LEU A 67 6.47 -12.70 -19.07
C LEU A 67 5.64 -12.09 -17.96
N ILE A 68 4.44 -12.62 -17.68
CA ILE A 68 3.59 -12.07 -16.63
C ILE A 68 4.16 -12.37 -15.26
N THR A 69 4.65 -13.59 -15.03
CA THR A 69 5.34 -13.95 -13.79
C THR A 69 6.59 -13.09 -13.58
N ILE A 70 7.39 -12.85 -14.63
CA ILE A 70 8.55 -11.94 -14.58
C ILE A 70 8.11 -10.51 -14.21
N VAL A 71 7.11 -9.96 -14.90
CA VAL A 71 6.61 -8.60 -14.64
C VAL A 71 6.06 -8.47 -13.22
N GLY A 72 5.30 -9.46 -12.75
CA GLY A 72 4.82 -9.53 -11.38
C GLY A 72 5.96 -9.53 -10.37
N GLY A 73 7.01 -10.32 -10.61
CA GLY A 73 8.21 -10.34 -9.77
C GLY A 73 8.97 -9.00 -9.76
N LEU A 74 9.10 -8.33 -10.91
CA LEU A 74 9.70 -7.00 -10.99
C LEU A 74 8.85 -5.95 -10.28
N ALA A 75 7.53 -6.03 -10.37
CA ALA A 75 6.62 -5.13 -9.66
C ALA A 75 6.76 -5.30 -8.14
N MET A 76 6.77 -6.55 -7.65
CA MET A 76 7.00 -6.84 -6.22
C MET A 76 8.36 -6.33 -5.73
N LEU A 77 9.40 -6.40 -6.57
CA LEU A 77 10.72 -5.85 -6.25
C LEU A 77 10.67 -4.32 -6.10
N VAL A 78 10.00 -3.62 -7.01
CA VAL A 78 9.78 -2.17 -6.94
C VAL A 78 9.01 -1.80 -5.68
N PHE A 79 7.95 -2.55 -5.33
CA PHE A 79 7.19 -2.30 -4.11
C PHE A 79 7.98 -2.52 -2.85
N GLY A 80 8.76 -3.60 -2.75
CA GLY A 80 9.64 -3.81 -1.61
C GLY A 80 10.60 -2.63 -1.42
N LEU A 81 11.19 -2.11 -2.50
CA LEU A 81 12.08 -0.94 -2.47
C LEU A 81 11.34 0.34 -2.07
N TRP A 82 10.14 0.56 -2.61
CA TRP A 82 9.31 1.72 -2.23
C TRP A 82 8.89 1.65 -0.76
N THR A 83 8.41 0.51 -0.29
CA THR A 83 8.03 0.32 1.12
C THR A 83 9.21 0.61 2.06
N VAL A 84 10.44 0.19 1.72
CA VAL A 84 11.65 0.49 2.52
C VAL A 84 12.06 1.97 2.47
N ARG A 85 11.74 2.67 1.37
CA ARG A 85 11.99 4.11 1.23
C ARG A 85 11.17 4.91 2.25
N GLY A 86 9.90 4.52 2.43
CA GLY A 86 8.93 5.19 3.31
C GLY A 86 8.49 6.55 2.76
N ASP A 87 7.18 6.75 2.69
CA ASP A 87 6.58 8.01 2.24
C ASP A 87 6.26 8.92 3.43
N GLU A 88 6.39 10.24 3.24
CA GLU A 88 5.86 11.24 4.17
C GLU A 88 4.42 11.57 3.75
N LEU A 89 3.52 11.67 4.73
CA LEU A 89 2.21 12.27 4.53
C LEU A 89 2.40 13.79 4.48
N ASP A 90 2.11 14.42 3.34
CA ASP A 90 2.04 15.87 3.25
C ASP A 90 0.69 16.33 3.84
N ASP A 91 0.74 17.18 4.87
CA ASP A 91 -0.42 17.71 5.59
C ASP A 91 -1.40 18.47 4.68
N THR A 92 -0.99 18.82 3.45
CA THR A 92 -1.86 19.48 2.46
C THR A 92 -2.93 18.56 1.86
N GLU A 93 -2.76 17.24 1.83
CA GLU A 93 -3.79 16.31 1.33
C GLU A 93 -4.95 16.11 2.32
N SER A 94 -4.69 16.28 3.62
CA SER A 94 -5.70 16.17 4.69
C SER A 94 -6.79 17.26 4.61
N ASN A 95 -6.45 18.44 4.10
CA ASN A 95 -7.33 19.61 4.11
C ASN A 95 -8.38 19.64 2.99
N ARG A 96 -8.26 18.82 1.94
CA ARG A 96 -9.18 18.81 0.81
C ARG A 96 -10.43 17.94 1.07
N ALA A 97 -10.35 16.99 2.00
CA ALA A 97 -11.44 16.11 2.40
C ALA A 97 -12.50 16.78 3.31
N ALA A 98 -12.26 17.99 3.81
CA ALA A 98 -13.13 18.67 4.78
C ALA A 98 -14.27 19.52 4.16
N ARG A 99 -14.38 19.61 2.82
CA ARG A 99 -15.22 20.64 2.15
C ARG A 99 -16.33 20.12 1.22
N THR A 100 -16.90 18.94 1.42
CA THR A 100 -18.02 18.47 0.59
C THR A 100 -19.21 17.99 1.40
N GLY A 101 -20.35 18.66 1.21
CA GLY A 101 -21.67 18.28 1.73
C GLY A 101 -22.29 17.07 1.03
N ALA A 102 -21.48 16.03 0.76
CA ALA A 102 -21.93 14.71 0.37
C ALA A 102 -22.01 13.81 1.61
N SER A 103 -22.81 12.74 1.54
CA SER A 103 -22.90 11.76 2.63
C SER A 103 -21.49 11.25 2.98
N VAL A 104 -21.17 11.15 4.27
CA VAL A 104 -19.87 10.71 4.80
C VAL A 104 -19.33 9.46 4.10
N MET A 105 -20.22 8.52 3.77
CA MET A 105 -19.89 7.31 3.03
C MET A 105 -19.29 7.59 1.65
N PHE A 106 -19.82 8.56 0.92
CA PHE A 106 -19.30 8.95 -0.40
C PHE A 106 -17.93 9.61 -0.31
N ALA A 107 -17.69 10.39 0.74
CA ALA A 107 -16.38 10.99 1.00
C ALA A 107 -15.33 9.92 1.31
N VAL A 108 -15.65 8.95 2.18
CA VAL A 108 -14.77 7.82 2.48
C VAL A 108 -14.52 6.98 1.24
N MET A 109 -15.58 6.57 0.55
CA MET A 109 -15.50 5.76 -0.67
C MET A 109 -14.63 6.42 -1.75
N SER A 110 -14.85 7.70 -2.03
CA SER A 110 -14.09 8.40 -3.08
C SER A 110 -12.61 8.55 -2.71
N SER A 111 -12.33 8.84 -1.44
CA SER A 111 -10.95 9.01 -0.96
C SER A 111 -10.19 7.69 -0.96
N PHE A 112 -10.82 6.60 -0.49
CA PHE A 112 -10.24 5.26 -0.55
C PHE A 112 -10.06 4.80 -2.00
N PHE A 113 -11.07 4.97 -2.84
CA PHE A 113 -10.97 4.60 -4.25
C PHE A 113 -9.79 5.31 -4.93
N LEU A 114 -9.61 6.61 -4.71
CA LEU A 114 -8.47 7.35 -5.27
C LEU A 114 -7.13 6.90 -4.68
N ALA A 115 -7.06 6.59 -3.39
CA ALA A 115 -5.83 6.17 -2.74
C ALA A 115 -5.38 4.77 -3.18
N GLU A 116 -6.33 3.86 -3.40
CA GLU A 116 -6.07 2.48 -3.83
C GLU A 116 -5.77 2.37 -5.33
N LEU A 117 -6.08 3.41 -6.12
CA LEU A 117 -5.80 3.40 -7.56
C LEU A 117 -4.29 3.46 -7.83
N GLY A 118 -3.75 2.36 -8.34
CA GLY A 118 -2.34 2.22 -8.68
C GLY A 118 -1.45 1.86 -7.49
N ASP A 119 -2.03 1.53 -6.34
CA ASP A 119 -1.27 1.10 -5.18
C ASP A 119 -0.78 -0.38 -5.30
N LYS A 120 0.10 -0.77 -4.38
CA LYS A 120 0.68 -2.11 -4.25
C LYS A 120 -0.38 -3.21 -4.18
N THR A 121 -1.50 -2.96 -3.52
CA THR A 121 -2.64 -3.89 -3.41
C THR A 121 -3.30 -4.12 -4.77
N MET A 122 -3.45 -3.07 -5.59
CA MET A 122 -3.96 -3.14 -6.95
C MET A 122 -3.05 -3.99 -7.84
N LEU A 123 -1.74 -3.73 -7.86
CA LEU A 123 -0.80 -4.48 -8.69
C LEU A 123 -0.64 -5.94 -8.21
N ALA A 124 -0.68 -6.18 -6.90
CA ALA A 124 -0.72 -7.54 -6.36
C ALA A 124 -1.97 -8.30 -6.83
N THR A 125 -3.14 -7.65 -6.81
CA THR A 125 -4.40 -8.22 -7.27
C THR A 125 -4.38 -8.51 -8.77
N ILE A 126 -3.83 -7.59 -9.59
CA ILE A 126 -3.62 -7.81 -11.03
C ILE A 126 -2.78 -9.05 -11.24
N THR A 127 -1.59 -9.09 -10.63
CA THR A 127 -0.61 -10.19 -10.80
C THR A 127 -1.22 -11.53 -10.40
N LEU A 128 -1.85 -11.60 -9.24
CA LEU A 128 -2.46 -12.84 -8.75
C LEU A 128 -3.60 -13.32 -9.67
N SER A 129 -4.40 -12.41 -10.22
CA SER A 129 -5.55 -12.75 -11.07
C SER A 129 -5.18 -13.24 -12.48
N THR A 130 -3.92 -13.08 -12.86
CA THR A 130 -3.40 -13.64 -14.12
C THR A 130 -3.26 -15.15 -14.02
N ASP A 131 -2.57 -15.65 -12.98
CA ASP A 131 -2.23 -17.08 -12.88
C ASP A 131 -3.24 -17.87 -12.03
N HIS A 132 -4.12 -17.16 -11.30
CA HIS A 132 -5.13 -17.77 -10.45
C HIS A 132 -6.55 -17.45 -10.92
N ASN A 133 -7.53 -18.20 -10.41
CA ASN A 133 -8.94 -17.94 -10.68
C ASN A 133 -9.33 -16.52 -10.23
N TRP A 134 -9.62 -15.64 -11.19
CA TRP A 134 -9.87 -14.21 -10.98
C TRP A 134 -11.03 -13.92 -10.01
N VAL A 135 -12.09 -14.74 -10.00
CA VAL A 135 -13.21 -14.62 -9.04
C VAL A 135 -12.74 -14.90 -7.61
N GLY A 136 -11.97 -15.98 -7.43
CA GLY A 136 -11.34 -16.29 -6.14
C GLY A 136 -10.40 -15.18 -5.68
N VAL A 137 -9.59 -14.64 -6.59
CA VAL A 137 -8.70 -13.51 -6.30
C VAL A 137 -9.50 -12.28 -5.89
N TRP A 138 -10.58 -11.94 -6.58
CA TRP A 138 -11.43 -10.78 -6.29
C TRP A 138 -12.08 -10.85 -4.91
N ILE A 139 -12.66 -12.01 -4.57
CA ILE A 139 -13.28 -12.21 -3.26
C ILE A 139 -12.20 -12.17 -2.17
N GLY A 140 -11.11 -12.91 -2.35
CA GLY A 140 -10.05 -13.00 -1.34
C GLY A 140 -9.36 -11.64 -1.10
N SER A 141 -9.04 -10.91 -2.16
CA SER A 141 -8.42 -9.58 -2.07
C SER A 141 -9.34 -8.58 -1.36
N THR A 142 -10.63 -8.55 -1.74
CA THR A 142 -11.62 -7.68 -1.11
C THR A 142 -11.80 -7.99 0.38
N VAL A 143 -11.97 -9.27 0.72
CA VAL A 143 -12.11 -9.69 2.12
C VAL A 143 -10.83 -9.44 2.91
N GLY A 144 -9.66 -9.64 2.30
CA GLY A 144 -8.35 -9.39 2.91
C GLY A 144 -8.17 -7.92 3.30
N MET A 145 -8.42 -7.00 2.37
CA MET A 145 -8.30 -5.57 2.63
C MET A 145 -9.34 -5.10 3.67
N VAL A 146 -10.62 -5.46 3.50
CA VAL A 146 -11.68 -5.09 4.46
C VAL A 146 -11.39 -5.62 5.87
N ALA A 147 -10.82 -6.83 5.98
CA ALA A 147 -10.41 -7.38 7.27
C ALA A 147 -9.22 -6.62 7.87
N ALA A 148 -8.26 -6.21 7.06
CA ALA A 148 -7.11 -5.40 7.49
C ALA A 148 -7.56 -4.01 7.95
N ASP A 149 -8.46 -3.35 7.23
CA ASP A 149 -9.03 -2.06 7.59
C ASP A 149 -9.92 -2.13 8.83
N ALA A 150 -10.75 -3.18 8.95
CA ALA A 150 -11.54 -3.41 10.15
C ALA A 150 -10.63 -3.59 11.37
N LEU A 151 -9.53 -4.35 11.22
CA LEU A 151 -8.52 -4.49 12.26
C LEU A 151 -7.88 -3.14 12.61
N ALA A 152 -7.49 -2.35 11.60
CA ALA A 152 -6.93 -1.02 11.81
C ALA A 152 -7.89 -0.10 12.55
N ILE A 153 -9.19 -0.10 12.20
CA ILE A 153 -10.21 0.69 12.88
C ILE A 153 -10.39 0.25 14.34
N ILE A 154 -10.46 -1.07 14.60
CA ILE A 154 -10.60 -1.61 15.97
C ILE A 154 -9.38 -1.25 16.81
N VAL A 155 -8.18 -1.47 16.26
CA VAL A 155 -6.93 -1.15 16.95
C VAL A 155 -6.78 0.35 17.12
N GLY A 156 -7.10 1.16 16.11
CA GLY A 156 -7.09 2.62 16.18
C GLY A 156 -8.04 3.17 17.24
N ALA A 157 -9.22 2.56 17.40
CA ALA A 157 -10.17 2.88 18.45
C ALA A 157 -9.69 2.45 19.86
N ALA A 158 -8.98 1.32 19.96
CA ALA A 158 -8.52 0.77 21.24
C ALA A 158 -7.19 1.35 21.74
N LEU A 159 -6.26 1.70 20.85
CA LEU A 159 -4.85 1.89 21.21
C LEU A 159 -4.41 3.34 21.43
N GLY A 160 -5.22 4.35 21.12
CA GLY A 160 -4.83 5.75 21.39
C GLY A 160 -3.41 6.11 20.91
N ARG A 161 -2.99 5.56 19.77
CA ARG A 161 -1.70 5.75 19.06
C ARG A 161 -0.44 5.16 19.73
N LYS A 162 -0.07 3.91 19.39
CA LYS A 162 1.35 3.44 19.21
C LYS A 162 1.43 2.17 18.35
N LEU A 163 1.01 2.23 17.08
CA LEU A 163 1.39 1.18 16.13
C LEU A 163 2.83 1.45 15.66
N PRO A 164 3.77 0.50 15.80
CA PRO A 164 5.13 0.68 15.31
C PRO A 164 5.13 0.57 13.79
N GLU A 165 4.77 1.68 13.12
CA GLU A 165 4.72 1.84 11.65
C GLU A 165 5.95 1.25 10.94
N ARG A 166 7.12 1.42 11.55
CA ARG A 166 8.38 0.85 11.06
C ARG A 166 8.42 -0.68 11.09
N ALA A 167 7.87 -1.33 12.11
CA ALA A 167 7.86 -2.79 12.19
C ALA A 167 6.90 -3.41 11.17
N ILE A 168 5.74 -2.76 10.97
CA ILE A 168 4.73 -3.22 10.03
C ILE A 168 5.21 -3.05 8.58
N SER A 169 5.73 -1.86 8.24
CA SER A 169 6.29 -1.61 6.90
C SER A 169 7.48 -2.53 6.58
N LEU A 170 8.31 -2.87 7.58
CA LEU A 170 9.38 -3.84 7.40
C LEU A 170 8.85 -5.24 7.11
N GLY A 171 7.78 -5.66 7.80
CA GLY A 171 7.09 -6.93 7.52
C GLY A 171 6.53 -7.01 6.10
N ALA A 172 5.85 -5.94 5.66
CA ALA A 172 5.33 -5.84 4.28
C ALA A 172 6.47 -5.88 3.24
N ALA A 173 7.55 -5.13 3.47
CA ALA A 173 8.72 -5.14 2.59
C ALA A 173 9.35 -6.53 2.45
N VAL A 174 9.47 -7.28 3.56
CA VAL A 174 9.99 -8.66 3.55
C VAL A 174 9.12 -9.56 2.67
N LEU A 175 7.80 -9.44 2.76
CA LEU A 175 6.88 -10.22 1.92
C LEU A 175 6.98 -9.84 0.45
N PHE A 176 7.03 -8.54 0.13
CA PHE A 176 7.22 -8.09 -1.25
C PHE A 176 8.53 -8.63 -1.84
N PHE A 177 9.64 -8.57 -1.10
CA PHE A 177 10.88 -9.18 -1.56
C PHE A 177 10.80 -10.69 -1.67
N GLY A 178 10.10 -11.37 -0.76
CA GLY A 178 9.86 -12.81 -0.84
C GLY A 178 9.10 -13.20 -2.12
N PHE A 179 8.00 -12.52 -2.42
CA PHE A 179 7.24 -12.73 -3.66
C PHE A 179 8.04 -12.32 -4.90
N ALA A 180 8.82 -11.24 -4.83
CA ALA A 180 9.69 -10.83 -5.92
C ALA A 180 10.69 -11.94 -6.27
N ILE A 181 11.38 -12.50 -5.27
CA ILE A 181 12.34 -13.59 -5.48
C ILE A 181 11.64 -14.82 -6.05
N TRP A 182 10.50 -15.22 -5.48
CA TRP A 182 9.75 -16.37 -5.96
C TRP A 182 9.31 -16.19 -7.42
N LEU A 183 8.57 -15.13 -7.73
CA LEU A 183 8.05 -14.89 -9.08
C LEU A 183 9.18 -14.68 -10.10
N LEU A 184 10.26 -13.96 -9.76
CA LEU A 184 11.38 -13.79 -10.67
C LEU A 184 12.10 -15.11 -10.95
N THR A 185 12.34 -15.94 -9.94
CA THR A 185 12.99 -17.24 -10.16
C THR A 185 12.11 -18.16 -10.99
N GLU A 186 10.81 -18.24 -10.70
CA GLU A 186 9.85 -19.03 -11.47
C GLU A 186 9.76 -18.55 -12.93
N GLY A 187 9.57 -17.24 -13.14
CA GLY A 187 9.45 -16.65 -14.46
C GLY A 187 10.73 -16.74 -15.29
N ILE A 188 11.91 -16.54 -14.68
CA ILE A 188 13.20 -16.67 -15.38
C ILE A 188 13.47 -18.12 -15.78
N LEU A 189 13.16 -19.08 -14.91
CA LEU A 189 13.33 -20.50 -15.22
C LEU A 189 12.35 -20.99 -16.30
N ALA A 190 11.14 -20.42 -16.34
CA ALA A 190 10.13 -20.71 -17.34
C ALA A 190 10.32 -19.94 -18.66
N ALA A 191 11.28 -19.01 -18.73
CA ALA A 191 11.44 -18.10 -19.86
C ALA A 191 11.67 -18.85 -21.18
N ALA A 192 10.83 -18.57 -22.18
CA ALA A 192 10.89 -19.24 -23.48
C ALA A 192 12.16 -18.90 -24.29
N SER A 193 12.87 -17.83 -23.94
CA SER A 193 14.13 -17.45 -24.58
C SER A 193 15.16 -16.94 -23.57
N THR A 194 16.43 -17.20 -23.87
CA THR A 194 17.56 -16.70 -23.09
C THR A 194 17.61 -15.16 -23.04
N ILE A 195 17.13 -14.50 -24.10
CA ILE A 195 17.03 -13.03 -24.15
C ILE A 195 16.07 -12.51 -23.08
N VAL A 196 14.90 -13.14 -22.93
CA VAL A 196 13.90 -12.79 -21.90
C VAL A 196 14.45 -13.03 -20.49
N ALA A 197 15.13 -14.16 -20.27
CA ALA A 197 15.77 -14.44 -18.98
C ALA A 197 16.84 -13.39 -18.63
N VAL A 198 17.74 -13.08 -19.57
CA VAL A 198 18.83 -12.10 -19.35
C VAL A 198 18.28 -10.68 -19.17
N SER A 199 17.23 -10.30 -19.91
CA SER A 199 16.61 -8.98 -19.76
C SER A 199 15.90 -8.85 -18.41
N ALA A 200 15.23 -9.90 -17.93
CA ALA A 200 14.60 -9.94 -16.61
C ALA A 200 15.63 -9.78 -15.48
N ILE A 201 16.74 -10.53 -15.54
CA ILE A 201 17.84 -10.41 -14.56
C ILE A 201 18.43 -9.00 -14.60
N SER A 202 18.70 -8.47 -15.80
CA SER A 202 19.25 -7.13 -15.97
C SER A 202 18.31 -6.06 -15.40
N ALA A 203 17.01 -6.18 -15.67
CA ALA A 203 16.00 -5.27 -15.14
C ALA A 203 15.93 -5.33 -13.60
N ALA A 204 15.94 -6.54 -13.01
CA ALA A 204 15.96 -6.71 -11.56
C ALA A 204 17.20 -6.04 -10.93
N VAL A 205 18.38 -6.27 -11.50
CA VAL A 205 19.64 -5.64 -11.04
C VAL A 205 19.55 -4.12 -11.13
N VAL A 206 19.10 -3.57 -12.26
CA VAL A 206 18.96 -2.12 -12.44
C VAL A 206 17.96 -1.54 -11.42
N ILE A 207 16.79 -2.15 -11.26
CA ILE A 207 15.76 -1.72 -10.30
C ILE A 207 16.33 -1.73 -8.87
N THR A 208 17.04 -2.79 -8.48
CA THR A 208 17.65 -2.88 -7.16
C THR A 208 18.71 -1.80 -6.95
N VAL A 209 19.64 -1.63 -7.90
CA VAL A 209 20.73 -0.63 -7.78
C VAL A 209 20.18 0.78 -7.74
N VAL A 210 19.28 1.12 -8.67
CA VAL A 210 18.65 2.44 -8.73
C VAL A 210 17.78 2.69 -7.50
N GLY A 211 16.96 1.72 -7.10
CA GLY A 211 16.11 1.82 -5.92
C GLY A 211 16.89 2.04 -4.64
N ILE A 212 17.97 1.28 -4.42
CA ILE A 212 18.89 1.48 -3.29
C ILE A 212 19.52 2.88 -3.35
N GLY A 213 19.97 3.31 -4.53
CA GLY A 213 20.53 4.66 -4.72
C GLY A 213 19.54 5.76 -4.34
N VAL A 214 18.28 5.63 -4.78
CA VAL A 214 17.19 6.56 -4.44
C VAL A 214 16.88 6.54 -2.95
N ILE A 215 16.85 5.38 -2.30
CA ILE A 215 16.63 5.25 -0.85
C ILE A 215 17.76 5.95 -0.08
N ILE A 216 19.01 5.73 -0.47
CA ILE A 216 20.17 6.37 0.18
C ILE A 216 20.12 7.88 -0.04
N ALA A 217 19.85 8.35 -1.26
CA ALA A 217 19.77 9.77 -1.59
C ALA A 217 18.66 10.48 -0.79
N THR A 218 17.47 9.88 -0.70
CA THR A 218 16.34 10.45 0.05
C THR A 218 16.62 10.50 1.55
N ARG A 219 17.21 9.44 2.12
CA ARG A 219 17.63 9.45 3.54
C ARG A 219 18.70 10.49 3.84
N ARG A 220 19.68 10.67 2.94
CA ARG A 220 20.71 11.72 3.06
C ARG A 220 20.10 13.12 3.00
N SER A 221 19.21 13.38 2.05
CA SER A 221 18.52 14.67 1.92
C SER A 221 17.66 14.97 3.15
N ARG A 222 16.97 13.98 3.71
CA ARG A 222 16.21 14.12 4.96
C ARG A 222 17.12 14.46 6.14
N ALA A 223 18.25 13.75 6.30
CA ALA A 223 19.23 14.03 7.35
C ALA A 223 19.83 15.45 7.23
N ALA A 224 20.13 15.89 6.01
CA ALA A 224 20.65 17.25 5.76
C ALA A 224 19.62 18.33 6.11
N ARG A 225 18.34 18.16 5.71
CA ARG A 225 17.26 19.10 6.06
C ARG A 225 17.04 19.21 7.57
N ALA A 226 17.08 18.07 8.27
CA ALA A 226 16.95 18.03 9.73
C ALA A 226 18.12 18.75 10.44
N ALA A 227 19.33 18.71 9.88
CA ALA A 227 20.49 19.41 10.43
C ALA A 227 20.44 20.94 10.20
N THR A 228 19.75 21.41 9.17
CA THR A 228 19.61 22.84 8.84
C THR A 228 18.35 23.49 9.44
N ALA A 229 17.41 22.71 9.97
CA ALA A 229 16.25 23.25 10.65
C ALA A 229 16.70 23.87 11.98
N GLU A 230 16.65 25.21 12.10
CA GLU A 230 16.87 25.88 13.38
C GLU A 230 15.87 25.36 14.43
N PRO A 231 16.31 25.12 15.67
CA PRO A 231 15.38 24.78 16.74
C PRO A 231 14.43 25.95 16.91
N VAL A 232 13.14 25.73 16.57
CA VAL A 232 12.07 26.69 16.84
C VAL A 232 12.19 27.06 18.31
N ALA A 233 12.58 28.31 18.57
CA ALA A 233 12.77 28.83 19.90
C ALA A 233 11.52 28.50 20.71
N ALA A 234 11.70 27.75 21.79
CA ALA A 234 10.62 27.43 22.71
C ALA A 234 9.98 28.76 23.11
N GLU A 235 8.78 29.01 22.60
CA GLU A 235 7.95 30.12 23.00
C GLU A 235 7.74 29.93 24.50
N ALA A 236 8.49 30.72 25.29
CA ALA A 236 8.44 30.65 26.74
C ALA A 236 6.98 30.87 27.15
N PRO A 237 6.42 30.06 28.06
CA PRO A 237 5.06 30.28 28.51
C PRO A 237 5.02 31.69 29.10
N SER A 238 4.22 32.56 28.46
CA SER A 238 3.88 33.87 29.00
C SER A 238 3.40 33.63 30.44
N GLY A 239 4.17 34.16 31.40
CA GLY A 239 3.89 34.00 32.82
C GLY A 239 2.49 34.49 33.15
N PRO A 240 1.90 34.01 34.26
CA PRO A 240 0.64 34.56 34.73
C PRO A 240 0.88 36.02 35.10
N ASP A 241 0.30 36.95 34.35
CA ASP A 241 0.09 38.31 34.82
C ASP A 241 -0.81 38.21 36.05
N GLY A 242 -0.16 38.18 37.21
CA GLY A 242 -0.76 38.57 38.47
C GLY A 242 -0.90 40.08 38.53
N ASP A 243 -1.82 40.50 39.41
CA ASP A 243 -2.08 41.87 39.87
C ASP A 243 -2.89 42.76 38.90
N HIS A 244 -4.00 43.43 39.25
CA HIS A 244 -4.46 44.03 40.52
C HIS A 244 -6.01 44.07 40.54
N ALA A 245 -6.68 43.77 41.66
CA ALA A 245 -7.28 44.74 42.62
C ALA A 245 -8.29 45.72 42.03
#